data_AF-A0A120E765-F1
#
_entry.id   AF-A0A120E765-F1
#
_cell.length_a   1.000
_cell.length_b   1.000
_cell.length_c   1.000
_cell.angle_alpha   90.00
_cell.angle_beta   90.00
_cell.angle_gamma   90.00
#
_symmetry.space_group_name_H-M   'P 1'
#
loop_
_entity.id
_entity.type
_entity.pdbx_description
1 polymer ?
#
loop_
_entity_poly.entity_id
_entity_poly.type
_entity_poly.pdbx_seq_one_letter_code
_entity_poly.pdbx_strand_id
1 'polypeptide(L)'
;MAATAASSAILFTDMFAVSAVDKVSRIAAKSNNHDMRLTLDINTDLIDLPTDSTFNLALASTLNPDGAGKEGAGAGGWRADIEGGLADDWEYVMYGKV
;
A
#
# COMPACT_ATOMS: atom_id res chain seq x y z
N MET A 1 -11.14 19.73 8.08
CA MET A 1 -9.97 19.71 7.17
C MET A 1 -8.73 19.50 8.02
N ALA A 2 -8.42 18.24 8.34
CA ALA A 2 -7.16 17.90 8.99
C ALA A 2 -6.14 17.66 7.88
N ALA A 3 -5.05 18.42 7.90
CA ALA A 3 -3.91 18.17 7.02
C ALA A 3 -3.38 16.77 7.34
N THR A 4 -3.35 15.89 6.35
CA THR A 4 -2.68 14.59 6.43
C THR A 4 -1.22 14.88 6.70
N ALA A 5 -0.80 14.75 7.97
CA ALA A 5 0.60 14.82 8.33
C ALA A 5 1.32 13.75 7.50
N ALA A 6 2.35 14.15 6.75
CA ALA A 6 3.18 13.19 6.03
C ALA A 6 3.79 12.23 7.06
N SER A 7 3.27 11.01 7.12
CA SER A 7 3.74 9.97 8.03
C SER A 7 5.21 9.68 7.72
N SER A 8 6.05 9.70 8.74
CA SER A 8 7.49 9.38 8.65
C SER A 8 7.73 7.91 8.28
N ALA A 9 6.70 7.07 8.33
CA ALA A 9 6.77 5.66 7.96
C ALA A 9 6.74 5.41 6.44
N ILE A 10 6.26 6.38 5.64
CA ILE A 10 6.12 6.22 4.19
C ILE A 10 7.49 6.33 3.52
N LEU A 11 7.95 5.23 2.93
CA LEU A 11 9.19 5.14 2.16
C LEU A 11 9.00 5.58 0.71
N PHE A 12 7.81 5.32 0.16
CA PHE A 12 7.45 5.63 -1.21
C PHE A 12 5.95 5.84 -1.31
N THR A 13 5.53 6.80 -2.13
CA THR A 13 4.11 6.95 -2.49
C THR A 13 4.00 7.51 -3.89
N ASP A 14 3.04 6.99 -4.65
CA ASP A 14 2.73 7.48 -5.98
C ASP A 14 1.35 7.03 -6.45
N MET A 15 0.85 7.65 -7.52
CA MET A 15 -0.34 7.25 -8.24
C MET A 15 0.04 6.47 -9.50
N PHE A 16 -0.59 5.32 -9.68
CA PHE A 16 -0.37 4.42 -10.80
C PHE A 16 -1.62 4.27 -11.65
N ALA A 17 -1.44 4.19 -12.97
CA ALA A 17 -2.48 3.83 -13.93
C ALA A 17 -2.27 2.38 -14.42
N VAL A 18 -3.31 1.55 -14.30
CA VAL A 18 -3.28 0.15 -14.72
C VAL A 18 -3.29 0.07 -16.24
N SER A 19 -2.23 -0.49 -16.81
CA SER A 19 -2.05 -0.63 -18.26
C SER A 19 -2.47 -2.01 -18.79
N ALA A 20 -2.40 -3.04 -17.95
CA ALA A 20 -2.83 -4.39 -18.30
C ALA A 20 -3.12 -5.22 -17.04
N VAL A 21 -4.01 -6.20 -17.19
CA VAL A 21 -4.36 -7.18 -16.16
C VAL A 21 -4.23 -8.57 -16.79
N ASP A 22 -3.42 -9.44 -16.19
CA ASP A 22 -3.37 -10.86 -16.56
C ASP A 22 -4.54 -11.60 -15.88
N LYS A 23 -5.00 -12.70 -16.50
CA LYS A 23 -6.32 -13.33 -16.32
C LYS A 23 -6.75 -13.71 -14.90
N VAL A 24 -5.89 -13.58 -13.88
CA VAL A 24 -6.22 -14.04 -12.52
C VAL A 24 -5.69 -13.16 -11.38
N SER A 25 -4.57 -12.42 -11.51
CA SER A 25 -4.03 -11.72 -10.33
C SER A 25 -2.95 -10.66 -10.57
N ARG A 26 -2.30 -10.65 -11.74
CA ARG A 26 -1.16 -9.77 -11.98
C ARG A 26 -1.57 -8.50 -12.72
N ILE A 27 -1.28 -7.35 -12.14
CA ILE A 27 -1.44 -6.06 -12.80
C ILE A 27 -0.08 -5.52 -13.26
N ALA A 28 -0.09 -4.83 -14.40
CA ALA A 28 1.00 -4.00 -14.87
C ALA A 28 0.52 -2.54 -14.87
N ALA A 29 1.24 -1.66 -14.19
CA ALA A 29 0.85 -0.26 -14.04
C ALA A 29 2.03 0.69 -14.30
N LYS A 30 1.71 1.92 -14.69
CA LYS A 30 2.70 2.99 -14.91
C LYS A 30 2.50 4.10 -13.89
N SER A 31 3.61 4.57 -13.32
CA SER A 31 3.63 5.73 -12.45
C SER A 31 3.25 7.01 -13.21
N ASN A 32 2.54 7.90 -12.52
CA ASN A 32 2.17 9.21 -13.06
C ASN A 32 3.26 10.27 -12.82
N ASN A 33 3.98 10.18 -11.71
CA ASN A 33 4.95 11.20 -11.30
C ASN A 33 6.41 10.83 -11.64
N HIS A 34 6.66 9.57 -11.97
CA HIS A 34 7.99 9.03 -12.22
C HIS A 34 8.00 8.17 -13.49
N ASP A 35 9.16 8.02 -14.11
CA ASP A 35 9.34 7.05 -15.20
C ASP A 35 9.53 5.64 -14.63
N MET A 36 8.47 5.13 -13.99
CA MET A 36 8.46 3.84 -13.31
C MET A 36 7.32 2.95 -13.82
N ARG A 37 7.59 1.64 -13.83
CA ARG A 37 6.59 0.60 -14.09
C ARG A 37 6.50 -0.31 -12.88
N LEU A 38 5.28 -0.68 -12.51
CA LEU A 38 4.96 -1.59 -11.43
C LEU A 38 4.36 -2.86 -12.01
N THR A 39 4.83 -4.01 -11.50
CA THR A 39 4.16 -5.30 -11.69
C THR A 39 3.84 -5.84 -10.31
N LEU A 40 2.57 -6.13 -10.07
CA LEU A 40 2.08 -6.47 -8.73
C LEU A 40 1.05 -7.60 -8.83
N ASP A 41 1.22 -8.62 -8.00
CA ASP A 41 0.23 -9.67 -7.81
C ASP A 41 -0.73 -9.24 -6.70
N ILE A 42 -2.03 -9.21 -7.01
CA ILE A 42 -3.11 -8.85 -6.09
C ILE A 42 -4.12 -9.99 -5.97
N ASN A 43 -4.85 -10.03 -4.86
CA ASN A 43 -6.01 -10.90 -4.74
C ASN A 43 -7.24 -10.21 -5.34
N THR A 44 -7.61 -10.58 -6.56
CA THR A 44 -8.73 -9.99 -7.31
C THR A 44 -10.10 -10.25 -6.69
N ASP A 45 -10.23 -11.24 -5.81
CA ASP A 45 -11.48 -11.50 -5.09
C ASP A 45 -11.73 -10.48 -3.97
N LEU A 46 -10.67 -9.82 -3.50
CA LEU A 46 -10.73 -8.80 -2.44
C LEU A 46 -10.73 -7.38 -3.03
N ILE A 47 -9.95 -7.15 -4.08
CA ILE A 47 -9.85 -5.85 -4.75
C ILE A 47 -9.72 -6.06 -6.25
N ASP A 48 -10.62 -5.46 -7.02
CA ASP A 48 -10.57 -5.47 -8.48
C ASP A 48 -9.97 -4.16 -9.01
N LEU A 49 -8.95 -4.28 -9.85
CA LEU A 49 -8.24 -3.17 -10.48
C LEU A 49 -8.24 -3.37 -12.00
N PRO A 50 -9.31 -2.94 -12.70
CA PRO A 50 -9.42 -3.15 -14.14
C PRO A 50 -8.43 -2.28 -14.92
N THR A 51 -8.21 -2.61 -16.19
CA THR A 51 -7.42 -1.78 -17.12
C THR A 51 -7.97 -0.34 -17.15
N ASP A 52 -7.09 0.64 -17.27
CA ASP A 52 -7.35 2.08 -17.25
C ASP A 52 -7.84 2.64 -15.90
N SER A 53 -7.94 1.81 -14.85
CA SER A 53 -8.15 2.29 -13.48
C SER A 53 -6.88 2.96 -12.94
N THR A 54 -7.07 3.81 -11.94
CA THR A 54 -5.96 4.46 -11.23
C THR A 54 -6.05 4.14 -9.74
N PHE A 55 -4.90 3.95 -9.11
CA PHE A 55 -4.83 3.69 -7.67
C PHE A 55 -3.63 4.43 -7.06
N ASN A 56 -3.77 4.79 -5.79
CA ASN A 56 -2.65 5.27 -4.99
C ASN A 56 -1.92 4.06 -4.41
N LEU A 57 -0.60 4.12 -4.37
CA LEU A 57 0.24 3.16 -3.68
C LEU A 57 1.10 3.89 -2.67
N ALA A 58 1.23 3.31 -1.48
CA ALA A 58 2.27 3.68 -0.53
C ALA A 58 3.02 2.43 -0.05
N LEU A 59 4.35 2.53 0.02
CA LEU A 59 5.20 1.57 0.72
C LEU A 59 5.58 2.19 2.05
N ALA A 60 5.26 1.50 3.14
CA ALA A 60 5.59 1.93 4.49
C ALA A 60 6.47 0.88 5.18
N SER A 61 7.41 1.32 6.01
CA SER A 61 8.25 0.44 6.84
C SER A 61 7.51 -0.09 8.08
N THR A 62 6.46 0.60 8.51
CA THR A 62 5.62 0.27 9.66
C THR A 62 4.21 0.82 9.46
N LEU A 63 3.23 0.25 10.15
CA LEU A 63 1.85 0.77 10.18
C LEU A 63 1.65 1.89 11.22
N ASN A 64 2.65 2.14 12.07
CA ASN A 64 2.62 3.24 13.02
C ASN A 64 2.89 4.57 12.28
N PRO A 65 1.99 5.57 12.35
CA PRO A 65 2.15 6.83 11.64
C PRO A 65 3.38 7.67 12.05
N ASP A 66 3.90 7.43 13.25
CA ASP A 66 5.08 8.12 13.80
C ASP A 66 6.42 7.52 13.30
N GLY A 67 6.37 6.42 12.53
CA GLY A 67 7.55 5.72 12.03
C GLY A 67 8.28 4.90 13.10
N ALA A 68 7.74 4.81 14.32
CA ALA A 68 8.32 3.96 15.36
C ALA A 68 8.12 2.49 14.97
N GLY A 69 9.22 1.82 14.63
CA GLY A 69 9.23 0.38 14.44
C GLY A 69 9.04 -0.30 15.79
N LYS A 70 7.96 -1.08 15.96
CA LYS A 70 7.97 -2.10 17.02
C LYS A 70 8.95 -3.19 16.58
N GLU A 71 10.18 -3.12 17.10
CA GLU A 71 11.04 -4.31 17.19
C GLU A 71 10.25 -5.38 17.96
N GLY A 72 9.81 -6.41 17.24
CA GLY A 72 9.06 -7.51 17.81
C GLY A 72 7.55 -7.25 17.79
N ALA A 73 6.83 -8.16 17.14
CA ALA A 73 5.42 -8.39 17.39
C ALA A 73 5.25 -8.81 18.87
N GLY A 74 5.22 -7.83 19.77
CA GLY A 74 4.93 -8.03 21.17
C GLY A 74 3.50 -8.55 21.31
N ALA A 75 3.38 -9.82 21.69
CA ALA A 75 2.21 -10.54 22.20
C ALA A 75 0.85 -10.50 21.44
N GLY A 76 0.63 -9.63 20.45
CA GLY A 76 -0.68 -9.41 19.84
C GLY A 76 -0.79 -9.67 18.33
N GLY A 77 0.31 -9.94 17.63
CA GLY A 77 0.29 -10.11 16.17
C GLY A 77 0.31 -8.78 15.40
N TRP A 78 0.38 -8.86 14.07
CA TRP A 78 0.71 -7.72 13.19
C TRP A 78 -0.35 -6.60 13.15
N ARG A 79 -1.57 -6.84 13.65
CA ARG A 79 -2.65 -5.84 13.76
C ARG A 79 -3.09 -5.53 15.20
N ALA A 80 -2.53 -6.18 16.22
CA ALA A 80 -2.97 -5.89 17.58
C ALA A 80 -2.51 -4.50 18.02
N ASP A 81 -3.46 -3.76 18.59
CA ASP A 81 -3.31 -2.41 19.13
C ASP A 81 -3.10 -1.27 18.11
N ILE A 82 -3.56 -1.41 16.87
CA ILE A 82 -3.54 -0.28 15.91
C ILE A 82 -4.97 0.18 15.58
N GLU A 83 -5.62 0.84 16.54
CA GLU A 83 -6.79 1.68 16.26
C GLU A 83 -6.27 3.03 15.72
N GLY A 84 -6.67 3.43 14.50
CA GLY A 84 -6.17 4.65 13.87
C GLY A 84 -4.77 4.52 13.27
N GLY A 85 -4.41 3.29 12.84
CA GLY A 85 -3.16 3.01 12.17
C GLY A 85 -3.15 3.45 10.72
N LEU A 86 -1.97 3.51 10.11
CA LEU A 86 -1.86 3.83 8.68
C LEU A 86 -2.71 2.90 7.82
N ALA A 87 -2.91 1.64 8.22
CA ALA A 87 -3.73 0.67 7.48
C ALA A 87 -5.21 1.06 7.36
N ASP A 88 -5.75 1.87 8.27
CA ASP A 88 -7.17 2.25 8.25
C ASP A 88 -7.48 3.27 7.15
N ASP A 89 -6.46 3.94 6.61
CA ASP A 89 -6.57 4.91 5.51
C ASP A 89 -6.52 4.25 4.11
N TRP A 90 -6.33 2.93 4.01
CA TRP A 90 -6.14 2.21 2.74
C TRP A 90 -7.11 1.04 2.58
N GLU A 91 -7.55 0.80 1.34
CA GLU A 91 -8.52 -0.26 1.01
C GLU A 91 -7.88 -1.66 0.97
N TYR A 92 -6.59 -1.74 0.64
CA TYR A 92 -5.86 -3.00 0.50
C TYR A 92 -4.45 -2.87 1.05
N VAL A 93 -4.08 -3.78 1.95
CA VAL A 93 -2.76 -3.74 2.62
C VAL A 93 -2.09 -5.10 2.47
N MET A 94 -0.82 -5.07 2.09
CA MET A 94 0.05 -6.25 2.00
C MET A 94 1.24 -6.08 2.93
N TYR A 95 1.80 -7.20 3.38
CA TYR A 95 3.07 -7.25 4.08
C TYR A 95 4.05 -8.11 3.28
N GLY A 96 5.27 -7.61 3.10
CA GLY A 96 6.30 -8.26 2.30
C GLY A 96 7.70 -7.91 2.79
N LYS A 97 8.70 -8.54 2.17
CA LYS A 97 10.12 -8.27 2.37
C LYS A 97 10.76 -7.95 1.01
N VAL A 98 11.85 -7.18 1.04
CA VAL A 98 12.72 -6.94 -0.12
C VAL A 98 13.73 -8.08 -0.26
#